data_AF-A0A7X0BVF6-F1
#
_entry.id   AF-A0A7X0BVF6-F1
#
_cell.length_a   1.000
_cell.length_b   1.000
_cell.length_c   1.000
_cell.angle_alpha   90.00
_cell.angle_beta   90.00
_cell.angle_gamma   90.00
#
_symmetry.space_group_name_H-M   'P 1'
#
loop_
_entity.id
_entity.type
_entity.pdbx_description
1 polymer ?
#
loop_
_entity_poly.entity_id
_entity_poly.type
_entity_poly.pdbx_seq_one_letter_code
_entity_poly.pdbx_strand_id
1 'polypeptide(L)'
;MSAPEIRRLLEEIMTSTDWPVYSPFAREHFGRGKAEGKAEGKAEGKAEGRVEGQAEEAARSVLLVLAARGFDIPDGTRVRISTCTDLTQLETWLTHAATTETLEDMFNESG
;
A
#
# COMPACT_ATOMS: atom_id res chain seq x y z
N MET A 1 45.99 22.54 21.77
CA MET A 1 45.33 21.22 21.80
C MET A 1 46.30 20.18 21.30
N SER A 2 46.36 19.04 21.98
CA SER A 2 47.18 17.89 21.60
C SER A 2 46.47 17.04 20.55
N ALA A 3 47.22 16.32 19.71
CA ALA A 3 46.65 15.44 18.68
C ALA A 3 45.62 14.42 19.21
N PRO A 4 45.78 13.84 20.42
CA PRO A 4 44.76 12.96 21.01
C PRO A 4 43.43 13.67 21.34
N GLU A 5 43.48 14.93 21.79
CA GLU A 5 42.28 15.72 22.09
C GLU A 5 41.51 16.08 20.81
N ILE A 6 42.21 16.40 19.73
CA ILE A 6 41.58 16.69 18.42
C ILE A 6 40.88 15.45 17.89
N ARG A 7 41.50 14.27 17.99
CA ARG A 7 40.89 13.00 17.58
C ARG A 7 39.63 12.70 18.38
N ARG A 8 39.68 12.85 19.71
CA ARG A 8 38.54 12.59 20.59
C ARG A 8 37.37 13.54 20.31
N LEU A 9 37.65 14.83 20.10
CA LEU A 9 36.63 15.81 19.70
C LEU A 9 36.02 15.48 18.33
N LEU A 10 36.83 15.04 17.37
CA LEU A 10 36.32 14.61 16.07
C LEU A 10 35.44 13.36 16.19
N GLU A 11 35.84 12.36 16.96
CA GLU A 11 35.05 11.14 17.21
C GLU A 11 33.73 11.46 17.94
N GLU A 12 33.75 12.36 18.91
CA GLU A 12 32.56 12.83 19.63
C GLU A 12 31.62 13.63 18.73
N ILE A 13 32.16 14.54 17.91
CA ILE A 13 31.37 15.24 16.90
C ILE A 13 30.76 14.20 15.97
N MET A 14 31.56 13.29 15.36
CA MET A 14 31.19 12.16 14.46
C MET A 14 30.14 11.19 14.96
N THR A 15 30.01 11.03 16.28
CA THR A 15 29.04 10.13 16.91
C THR A 15 27.80 10.87 17.44
N SER A 16 27.78 12.21 17.37
CA SER A 16 26.60 13.01 17.67
C SER A 16 25.46 12.69 16.70
N THR A 17 24.28 12.43 17.26
CA THR A 17 23.03 12.24 16.51
C THR A 17 22.44 13.56 16.03
N ASP A 18 22.86 14.67 16.64
CA ASP A 18 22.55 16.02 16.22
C ASP A 18 23.70 16.46 15.29
N TRP A 19 23.55 16.19 13.99
CA TRP A 19 24.54 16.52 12.97
C TRP A 19 24.15 17.82 12.27
N PRO A 20 24.78 18.97 12.56
CA PRO A 20 24.53 20.16 11.78
C PRO A 20 25.05 19.93 10.37
N VAL A 21 24.23 20.26 9.38
CA VAL A 21 24.67 20.21 7.99
C VAL A 21 25.53 21.44 7.72
N TYR A 22 26.83 21.29 8.03
CA TYR A 22 27.78 22.41 8.18
C TYR A 22 28.15 23.06 6.86
N SER A 23 28.31 22.30 5.77
CA SER A 23 28.70 22.85 4.47
C SER A 23 27.47 23.17 3.60
N PRO A 24 27.53 24.21 2.75
CA PRO A 24 26.49 24.48 1.75
C PRO A 24 26.19 23.24 0.90
N PHE A 25 27.24 22.53 0.47
CA PHE A 25 27.14 21.26 -0.25
C PHE A 25 26.33 20.22 0.51
N ALA A 26 26.69 19.93 1.77
CA ALA A 26 25.99 18.92 2.56
C ALA A 26 24.53 19.32 2.78
N ARG A 27 24.24 20.62 2.97
CA ARG A 27 22.88 21.13 3.22
C ARG A 27 21.99 20.96 2.00
N GLU A 28 22.53 21.28 0.83
CA GLU A 28 21.86 21.08 -0.45
C GLU A 28 21.57 19.60 -0.70
N HIS A 29 22.59 18.74 -0.62
CA HIS A 29 22.44 17.32 -0.90
C HIS A 29 21.57 16.59 0.12
N PHE A 30 21.67 16.91 1.41
CA PHE A 30 20.77 16.36 2.43
C PHE A 30 19.33 16.83 2.24
N GLY A 31 19.13 18.13 1.96
CA GLY A 31 17.81 18.69 1.67
C GLY A 31 17.17 18.04 0.44
N ARG A 32 17.96 17.86 -0.62
CA ARG A 32 17.56 17.17 -1.84
C ARG A 32 17.19 15.71 -1.57
N GLY A 33 18.05 14.96 -0.89
CA GLY A 33 17.77 13.56 -0.55
C GLY A 33 16.52 13.40 0.32
N LYS A 34 16.30 14.30 1.29
CA LYS A 34 15.08 14.31 2.11
C LYS A 34 13.83 14.64 1.28
N ALA A 35 13.94 15.53 0.31
CA ALA A 35 12.84 15.89 -0.58
C ALA A 35 12.51 14.74 -1.56
N GLU A 36 13.53 14.14 -2.17
CA GLU A 36 13.40 12.98 -3.06
C GLU A 36 12.78 11.79 -2.31
N GLY A 37 13.32 11.40 -1.15
CA GLY A 37 12.77 10.28 -0.37
C GLY A 37 11.33 10.52 0.09
N LYS A 38 10.96 11.77 0.43
CA LYS A 38 9.55 12.10 0.75
C LYS A 38 8.65 12.03 -0.48
N ALA A 39 9.16 12.41 -1.65
CA ALA A 39 8.40 12.34 -2.90
C ALA A 39 8.18 10.89 -3.33
N GLU A 40 9.23 10.07 -3.28
CA GLU A 40 9.20 8.63 -3.58
C GLU A 40 8.24 7.89 -2.65
N GLY A 41 8.40 8.01 -1.33
CA GLY A 41 7.51 7.34 -0.38
C GLY A 41 6.04 7.77 -0.50
N LYS A 42 5.78 9.03 -0.89
CA LYS A 42 4.40 9.49 -1.19
C LYS A 42 3.87 8.92 -2.50
N ALA A 43 4.72 8.70 -3.49
CA ALA A 43 4.33 8.11 -4.76
C ALA A 43 4.02 6.61 -4.59
N GLU A 44 4.89 5.88 -3.89
CA GLU A 44 4.71 4.46 -3.55
C GLU A 44 3.44 4.24 -2.74
N GLY A 45 3.28 4.92 -1.60
CA GLY A 45 2.07 4.74 -0.77
C GLY A 45 0.76 5.14 -1.47
N LYS A 46 0.82 6.05 -2.45
CA LYS A 46 -0.35 6.35 -3.30
C LYS A 46 -0.63 5.27 -4.33
N ALA A 47 0.39 4.61 -4.86
CA ALA A 47 0.22 3.52 -5.80
C ALA A 47 -0.36 2.30 -5.07
N GLU A 48 0.22 1.92 -3.93
CA GLU A 48 -0.27 0.83 -3.08
C GLU A 48 -1.71 1.08 -2.63
N GLY A 49 -2.00 2.25 -2.05
CA GLY A 49 -3.36 2.57 -1.60
C GLY A 49 -4.41 2.65 -2.72
N ARG A 50 -4.01 2.90 -3.98
CA ARG A 50 -4.93 2.82 -5.11
C ARG A 50 -5.26 1.38 -5.47
N VAL A 51 -4.27 0.48 -5.47
CA VAL A 51 -4.48 -0.94 -5.78
C VAL A 51 -5.38 -1.57 -4.71
N GLU A 52 -5.09 -1.33 -3.43
CA GLU A 52 -5.93 -1.80 -2.32
C GLU A 52 -7.36 -1.23 -2.42
N GLY A 53 -7.49 0.08 -2.65
CA GLY A 53 -8.80 0.71 -2.80
C GLY A 53 -9.61 0.20 -3.99
N GLN A 54 -8.97 -0.20 -5.09
CA GLN A 54 -9.63 -0.82 -6.24
C GLN A 54 -10.18 -2.21 -5.89
N ALA A 55 -9.40 -3.04 -5.20
CA ALA A 55 -9.86 -4.35 -4.76
C ALA A 55 -11.02 -4.23 -3.75
N GLU A 56 -10.91 -3.35 -2.76
CA GLU A 56 -12.00 -3.12 -1.79
C GLU A 56 -13.30 -2.66 -2.47
N GLU A 57 -13.19 -1.76 -3.45
CA GLU A 57 -14.35 -1.26 -4.21
C GLU A 57 -14.96 -2.37 -5.06
N ALA A 58 -14.15 -3.16 -5.77
CA ALA A 58 -14.62 -4.28 -6.57
C ALA A 58 -15.33 -5.33 -5.70
N ALA A 59 -14.76 -5.68 -4.54
CA ALA A 59 -15.39 -6.59 -3.57
C ALA A 59 -16.73 -6.07 -3.08
N ARG A 60 -16.82 -4.77 -2.77
CA ARG A 60 -18.09 -4.12 -2.39
C ARG A 60 -19.11 -4.16 -3.53
N SER A 61 -18.66 -3.96 -4.77
CA SER A 61 -19.51 -4.01 -5.96
C SER A 61 -20.08 -5.42 -6.20
N VAL A 62 -19.28 -6.48 -6.02
CA VAL A 62 -19.77 -7.87 -6.07
C VAL A 62 -20.90 -8.08 -5.05
N LEU A 63 -20.67 -7.73 -3.79
CA LEU A 63 -21.66 -7.89 -2.72
C LEU A 63 -22.94 -7.09 -2.99
N LEU A 64 -22.80 -5.88 -3.54
CA LEU A 64 -23.93 -5.02 -3.89
C LEU A 64 -24.80 -5.66 -4.98
N VAL A 65 -24.19 -6.18 -6.04
CA VAL A 65 -24.91 -6.85 -7.13
C VAL A 65 -25.63 -8.09 -6.63
N LEU A 66 -24.96 -8.94 -5.84
CA LEU A 66 -25.58 -10.13 -5.26
C LEU A 66 -26.79 -9.79 -4.38
N ALA A 67 -26.65 -8.77 -3.52
CA ALA A 67 -27.76 -8.29 -2.69
C ALA A 67 -28.91 -7.73 -3.54
N ALA A 68 -28.61 -6.97 -4.59
CA ALA A 68 -29.63 -6.41 -5.50
C ALA A 68 -30.39 -7.52 -6.27
N ARG A 69 -29.74 -8.64 -6.55
CA ARG A 69 -30.37 -9.82 -7.14
C ARG A 69 -31.14 -10.69 -6.14
N GLY A 70 -31.06 -10.37 -4.85
CA GLY A 70 -31.79 -11.07 -3.79
C GLY A 70 -31.12 -12.34 -3.30
N PHE A 71 -29.83 -12.54 -3.55
CA PHE A 71 -29.10 -13.65 -2.96
C PHE A 71 -28.91 -13.43 -1.45
N ASP A 72 -29.22 -14.46 -0.66
CA ASP A 72 -28.75 -14.54 0.71
C ASP A 72 -27.27 -14.96 0.69
N ILE A 73 -26.39 -14.10 1.21
CA ILE A 73 -24.94 -14.28 1.15
C ILE A 73 -24.48 -14.77 2.53
N PRO A 74 -24.06 -16.04 2.66
CA PRO A 74 -23.52 -16.53 3.92
C PRO A 74 -22.31 -15.72 4.38
N ASP A 75 -22.14 -15.56 5.70
CA ASP A 75 -21.04 -14.75 6.26
C ASP A 75 -19.66 -15.21 5.79
N GLY A 76 -19.44 -16.52 5.65
CA GLY A 76 -18.18 -17.05 5.11
C GLY A 76 -17.88 -16.56 3.69
N THR A 77 -18.91 -16.50 2.85
CA THR A 77 -18.83 -15.98 1.48
C THR A 77 -18.58 -14.48 1.47
N ARG A 78 -19.28 -13.73 2.35
CA ARG A 78 -19.08 -12.29 2.51
C ARG A 78 -17.64 -11.98 2.92
N VAL A 79 -17.10 -12.71 3.90
CA VAL A 79 -15.71 -12.57 4.33
C VAL A 79 -14.77 -12.85 3.17
N ARG A 80 -14.93 -13.99 2.48
CA ARG A 80 -14.11 -14.37 1.31
C ARG A 80 -14.05 -13.28 0.25
N ILE A 81 -15.18 -12.67 -0.10
CA ILE A 81 -15.23 -11.59 -1.09
C ILE A 81 -14.53 -10.33 -0.54
N SER A 82 -14.85 -9.92 0.68
CA SER A 82 -14.31 -8.68 1.29
C SER A 82 -12.81 -8.70 1.58
N THR A 83 -12.22 -9.88 1.76
CA THR A 83 -10.78 -10.04 2.02
C THR A 83 -9.97 -10.37 0.77
N CYS A 84 -10.61 -10.50 -0.40
CA CYS A 84 -9.91 -10.77 -1.64
C CYS A 84 -9.21 -9.49 -2.12
N THR A 85 -7.92 -9.61 -2.43
CA THR A 85 -7.09 -8.51 -2.96
C THR A 85 -6.76 -8.68 -4.44
N ASP A 86 -7.17 -9.80 -5.05
CA ASP A 86 -7.01 -10.04 -6.48
C ASP A 86 -8.14 -9.36 -7.25
N LEU A 87 -7.81 -8.20 -7.85
CA LEU A 87 -8.75 -7.42 -8.64
C LEU A 87 -9.31 -8.20 -9.84
N THR A 88 -8.51 -9.05 -10.49
CA THR A 88 -8.96 -9.80 -11.67
C THR A 88 -9.99 -10.85 -11.26
N GLN A 89 -9.74 -11.53 -10.14
CA GLN A 89 -10.69 -12.47 -9.56
C GLN A 89 -12.00 -11.77 -9.14
N LEU A 90 -11.91 -10.59 -8.52
CA LEU A 90 -13.07 -9.79 -8.14
C LEU A 90 -13.89 -9.31 -9.34
N GLU A 91 -13.26 -8.88 -10.43
CA GLU A 91 -13.94 -8.49 -11.67
C GLU A 91 -14.64 -9.69 -12.34
N THR A 92 -14.02 -10.87 -12.28
CA THR A 92 -14.63 -12.12 -12.75
C THR A 92 -15.87 -12.45 -11.91
N TRP A 93 -15.74 -12.40 -10.59
CA TRP A 93 -16.88 -12.61 -9.69
C TRP A 93 -17.97 -11.56 -9.88
N LEU A 94 -17.63 -10.30 -10.20
CA LEU A 94 -18.62 -9.26 -10.47
C LEU A 94 -19.42 -9.57 -11.74
N THR A 95 -18.73 -10.01 -12.80
CA THR A 95 -19.35 -10.42 -14.06
C THR A 95 -20.28 -11.63 -13.84
N HIS A 96 -19.81 -12.60 -13.05
CA HIS A 96 -20.61 -13.77 -12.73
C HIS A 96 -21.79 -13.41 -11.81
N ALA A 97 -21.58 -12.55 -10.81
CA ALA A 97 -22.62 -12.07 -9.90
C ALA A 97 -23.78 -11.41 -10.64
N ALA A 98 -23.54 -10.86 -11.84
CA ALA A 98 -24.59 -10.30 -12.69
C ALA A 98 -25.32 -11.34 -13.55
N THR A 99 -24.71 -12.50 -13.83
CA THR A 99 -25.17 -13.43 -14.88
C THR A 99 -25.52 -14.84 -14.39
N THR A 100 -24.87 -15.37 -13.35
CA THR A 100 -25.09 -16.75 -12.87
C THR A 100 -26.37 -16.88 -12.07
N GLU A 101 -27.01 -18.05 -12.07
CA GLU A 101 -28.24 -18.29 -11.30
C GLU A 101 -27.97 -18.69 -9.84
N THR A 102 -26.76 -19.20 -9.56
CA THR A 102 -26.35 -19.65 -8.21
C THR A 102 -25.08 -18.95 -7.73
N LEU A 103 -24.86 -18.96 -6.41
CA LEU A 103 -23.64 -18.42 -5.81
C LEU A 103 -22.43 -19.33 -6.07
N GLU A 104 -22.65 -20.64 -6.15
CA GLU A 104 -21.59 -21.62 -6.44
C GLU A 104 -21.02 -21.40 -7.84
N ASP A 105 -21.88 -21.20 -8.84
CA ASP A 105 -21.48 -20.94 -10.22
C ASP A 105 -20.69 -19.63 -10.35
N MET A 106 -20.91 -18.69 -9.44
CA MET A 106 -20.16 -17.43 -9.41
C MET A 106 -18.68 -17.65 -9.12
N PHE A 107 -18.35 -18.62 -8.26
CA PHE A 107 -16.99 -18.92 -7.83
C PHE A 107 -16.27 -19.91 -8.74
N ASN A 108 -16.92 -20.45 -9.76
CA ASN A 108 -16.27 -21.35 -10.69
C ASN A 108 -15.18 -20.59 -11.46
N GLU A 109 -13.94 -21.04 -11.27
CA GLU A 109 -12.79 -20.49 -11.96
C GLU A 109 -12.89 -20.88 -13.43
N SER A 110 -12.94 -19.87 -14.31
CA SER A 110 -12.57 -20.10 -15.70
C SER A 110 -11.08 -20.42 -15.70
N GLY A 111 -10.74 -21.69 -15.89
CA GLY A 111 -9.36 -22.16 -16.01
C GLY A 111 -8.62 -21.55 -17.21
#